data_AF-A0A2W4LT56-F1
#
_entry.id   AF-A0A2W4LT56-F1
#
_cell.length_a   1.000
_cell.length_b   1.000
_cell.length_c   1.000
_cell.angle_alpha   90.00
_cell.angle_beta   90.00
_cell.angle_gamma   90.00
#
_symmetry.space_group_name_H-M   'P 1'
#
loop_
_entity.id
_entity.type
_entity.pdbx_description
1 polymer ?
#
loop_
_entity_poly.entity_id
_entity_poly.type
_entity_poly.pdbx_seq_one_letter_code
_entity_poly.pdbx_strand_id
1 'polypeptide(L)'
;DPREAVAATSEPLTQSDEEDGIITLEEELEAYYVVKSMLRKVIEPVRITYRDRVTYFNVLLDDNIRKWICRIFVRDSGNAIVFNGDDQRYEYQRADDLFTFESKFLEVLRRLEPTPEKPGTP
;
A
#
# COMPACT_ATOMS: atom_id res chain seq x y z
N ASP A 1 21.79 47.51 9.01
CA ASP A 1 20.57 46.77 8.71
C ASP A 1 20.87 45.28 8.63
N PRO A 2 20.44 44.44 9.59
CA PRO A 2 20.75 43.02 9.57
C PRO A 2 19.60 42.15 9.01
N ARG A 3 20.02 41.12 8.27
CA ARG A 3 19.45 39.77 8.11
C ARG A 3 18.32 39.49 7.10
N GLU A 4 18.76 38.79 6.04
CA GLU A 4 18.15 37.60 5.41
C GLU A 4 16.92 36.97 6.09
N ALA A 5 15.93 36.60 5.28
CA ALA A 5 15.52 35.20 5.14
C ALA A 5 14.58 35.01 3.93
N VAL A 6 14.99 34.14 3.01
CA VAL A 6 14.23 33.64 1.88
C VAL A 6 13.30 32.55 2.41
N ALA A 7 11.98 32.74 2.35
CA ALA A 7 11.02 31.67 2.59
C ALA A 7 10.44 31.23 1.23
N ALA A 8 11.11 30.28 0.61
CA ALA A 8 10.52 29.50 -0.48
C ALA A 8 9.46 28.58 0.14
N THR A 9 8.19 28.94 -0.04
CA THR A 9 7.07 28.05 0.28
C THR A 9 7.12 26.88 -0.72
N SER A 10 7.50 25.71 -0.22
CA SER A 10 7.39 24.44 -0.92
C SER A 10 5.93 24.03 -0.98
N GLU A 11 5.35 24.08 -2.17
CA GLU A 11 4.10 23.40 -2.49
C GLU A 11 4.39 21.91 -2.71
N PRO A 12 3.73 20.97 -2.01
CA PRO A 12 3.47 19.67 -2.57
C PRO A 12 2.19 19.76 -3.40
N LEU A 13 2.33 19.63 -4.71
CA LEU A 13 1.24 19.33 -5.63
C LEU A 13 0.76 17.89 -5.33
N THR A 14 -0.29 17.75 -4.53
CA THR A 14 -1.11 16.53 -4.53
C THR A 14 -2.21 16.70 -5.56
N GLN A 15 -2.03 16.01 -6.68
CA GLN A 15 -3.05 15.80 -7.69
C GLN A 15 -4.13 14.91 -7.06
N SER A 16 -5.20 15.53 -6.58
CA SER A 16 -6.42 14.84 -6.18
C SER A 16 -7.30 14.66 -7.40
N ASP A 17 -7.43 13.43 -7.88
CA ASP A 17 -8.54 13.05 -8.74
C ASP A 17 -9.83 13.20 -7.91
N GLU A 18 -10.62 14.22 -8.23
CA GLU A 18 -11.93 14.51 -7.64
C GLU A 18 -12.93 13.39 -8.00
N GLU A 19 -12.96 12.32 -7.21
CA GLU A 19 -14.12 11.45 -7.05
C GLU A 19 -14.78 11.78 -5.69
N ASP A 20 -15.93 12.46 -5.74
CA ASP A 20 -16.73 12.95 -4.60
C ASP A 20 -16.64 12.06 -3.34
N GLY A 21 -15.83 12.49 -2.36
CA GLY A 21 -15.78 11.90 -1.01
C GLY A 21 -14.64 10.92 -0.74
N ILE A 22 -13.72 10.70 -1.68
CA ILE A 22 -12.47 9.96 -1.41
C ILE A 22 -11.45 10.93 -0.81
N ILE A 23 -11.15 10.77 0.48
CA ILE A 23 -10.07 11.49 1.17
C ILE A 23 -8.97 10.49 1.43
N THR A 24 -7.92 10.52 0.60
CA THR A 24 -6.70 9.76 0.89
C THR A 24 -6.09 10.31 2.16
N LEU A 25 -6.07 9.49 3.21
CA LEU A 25 -5.47 9.87 4.49
C LEU A 25 -3.97 9.57 4.46
N GLU A 26 -3.16 10.40 5.12
CA GLU A 26 -1.71 10.20 5.23
C GLU A 26 -1.37 8.78 5.72
N GLU A 27 -2.16 8.28 6.67
CA GLU A 27 -2.01 6.94 7.23
C GLU A 27 -2.21 5.81 6.20
N GLU A 28 -3.06 6.01 5.19
CA GLU A 28 -3.24 5.04 4.11
C GLU A 28 -2.02 5.02 3.19
N LEU A 29 -1.43 6.18 2.91
CA LEU A 29 -0.19 6.29 2.13
C LEU A 29 1.00 5.71 2.90
N GLU A 30 1.13 6.00 4.19
CA GLU A 30 2.15 5.40 5.06
C GLU A 30 2.06 3.86 5.04
N ALA A 31 0.86 3.32 5.23
CA ALA A 31 0.60 1.88 5.16
C ALA A 31 0.98 1.32 3.78
N TYR A 32 0.62 2.00 2.69
CA TYR A 32 1.03 1.61 1.33
C TYR A 32 2.56 1.57 1.17
N TYR A 33 3.28 2.59 1.66
CA TYR A 33 4.74 2.62 1.56
C TYR A 33 5.41 1.54 2.40
N VAL A 34 4.85 1.17 3.55
CA VAL A 34 5.31 0.00 4.33
C VAL A 34 5.14 -1.28 3.50
N VAL A 35 3.96 -1.52 2.93
CA VAL A 35 3.70 -2.69 2.08
C VAL A 35 4.64 -2.73 0.87
N LYS A 36 4.80 -1.60 0.18
CA LYS A 36 5.70 -1.45 -0.98
C LYS A 36 7.15 -1.73 -0.61
N SER A 37 7.61 -1.21 0.53
CA SER A 37 8.98 -1.38 1.03
C SER A 37 9.27 -2.81 1.47
N MET A 38 8.26 -3.54 1.92
CA MET A 38 8.38 -4.95 2.27
C MET A 38 8.51 -5.82 1.02
N LEU A 39 7.62 -5.61 0.05
CA LEU A 39 7.54 -6.42 -1.16
C LEU A 39 8.65 -6.13 -2.18
N ARG A 40 9.34 -4.98 -2.08
CA ARG A 40 10.47 -4.62 -2.99
C ARG A 40 11.58 -5.66 -3.06
N LYS A 41 11.72 -6.52 -2.05
CA LYS A 41 12.74 -7.59 -2.00
C LYS A 41 12.43 -8.71 -2.99
N VAL A 42 11.18 -8.82 -3.44
CA VAL A 42 10.66 -9.95 -4.23
C VAL A 42 10.14 -9.49 -5.58
N ILE A 43 9.62 -8.27 -5.67
CA ILE A 43 9.09 -7.70 -6.91
C ILE A 43 9.53 -6.25 -7.09
N GLU A 44 9.58 -5.80 -8.34
CA GLU A 44 9.88 -4.40 -8.66
C GLU A 44 8.83 -3.46 -8.03
N PRO A 45 9.24 -2.43 -7.27
CA PRO A 45 8.31 -1.52 -6.60
C PRO A 45 7.32 -0.83 -7.53
N VAL A 46 7.69 -0.59 -8.79
CA VAL A 46 6.83 0.05 -9.79
C VAL A 46 5.56 -0.77 -10.08
N ARG A 47 5.62 -2.09 -9.88
CA ARG A 47 4.49 -3.00 -10.08
C ARG A 47 3.49 -2.98 -8.92
N ILE A 48 3.88 -2.41 -7.78
CA ILE A 48 3.02 -2.26 -6.61
C ILE A 48 2.37 -0.90 -6.68
N THR A 49 1.09 -0.90 -7.01
CA THR A 49 0.27 0.30 -7.26
C THR A 49 -0.85 0.37 -6.22
N TYR A 50 -1.58 1.46 -6.17
CA TYR A 50 -2.76 1.56 -5.34
C TYR A 50 -3.91 2.22 -6.09
N ARG A 51 -5.13 1.96 -5.62
CA ARG A 51 -6.33 2.68 -6.00
C ARG A 51 -7.14 2.96 -4.75
N ASP A 52 -7.42 4.22 -4.53
CA ASP A 52 -8.25 4.64 -3.41
C ASP A 52 -9.73 4.34 -3.71
N ARG A 53 -10.49 4.01 -2.68
CA ARG A 53 -11.94 3.83 -2.71
C ARG A 53 -12.49 4.39 -1.42
N VAL A 54 -13.70 4.97 -1.49
CA VAL A 54 -14.46 5.46 -0.33
C VAL A 54 -14.47 4.50 0.87
N THR A 55 -14.46 3.18 0.61
CA THR A 55 -14.52 2.17 1.66
C THR A 55 -13.20 1.50 2.01
N TYR A 56 -12.14 1.67 1.22
CA TYR A 56 -10.83 1.07 1.51
C TYR A 56 -9.76 1.57 0.54
N PHE A 57 -8.52 1.55 0.99
CA PHE A 57 -7.36 1.78 0.15
C PHE A 57 -6.86 0.46 -0.45
N ASN A 58 -6.89 0.33 -1.77
CA ASN A 58 -6.63 -0.94 -2.45
C ASN A 58 -5.19 -1.01 -2.95
N VAL A 59 -4.38 -1.94 -2.44
CA VAL A 59 -3.02 -2.16 -2.93
C VAL A 59 -3.04 -3.24 -4.01
N LEU A 60 -2.50 -2.93 -5.18
CA LEU A 60 -2.60 -3.73 -6.39
C LEU A 60 -1.24 -4.17 -6.91
N LEU A 61 -1.23 -5.32 -7.56
CA LEU A 61 -0.16 -5.78 -8.42
C LEU A 61 -0.48 -5.45 -9.88
N ASP A 62 0.47 -4.87 -10.60
CA ASP A 62 0.40 -4.54 -12.04
C ASP A 62 -0.79 -3.64 -12.43
N ASP A 63 -1.23 -2.75 -11.52
CA ASP A 63 -2.45 -1.94 -11.67
C ASP A 63 -3.69 -2.75 -12.10
N ASN A 64 -3.78 -4.00 -11.65
CA ASN A 64 -4.85 -4.90 -12.02
C ASN A 64 -5.79 -5.15 -10.82
N ILE A 65 -7.05 -4.72 -10.95
CA ILE A 65 -8.06 -4.87 -9.88
C ILE A 65 -8.35 -6.33 -9.49
N ARG A 66 -8.05 -7.30 -10.36
CA ARG A 66 -8.17 -8.73 -10.06
C ARG A 66 -6.94 -9.28 -9.33
N LYS A 67 -5.81 -8.56 -9.38
CA LYS A 67 -4.57 -8.85 -8.66
C LYS A 67 -4.35 -7.87 -7.50
N TRP A 68 -5.38 -7.64 -6.70
CA TRP A 68 -5.22 -6.88 -5.46
C TRP A 68 -4.45 -7.70 -4.43
N ILE A 69 -3.49 -7.10 -3.75
CA ILE A 69 -2.63 -7.73 -2.72
C ILE A 69 -3.33 -7.66 -1.37
N CYS A 70 -3.73 -6.46 -0.96
CA CYS A 70 -4.47 -6.22 0.26
C CYS A 70 -5.41 -5.01 0.12
N ARG A 71 -6.36 -4.92 1.05
CA ARG A 71 -7.22 -3.76 1.24
C ARG A 71 -7.00 -3.23 2.64
N ILE A 72 -6.70 -1.96 2.73
CA ILE A 72 -6.43 -1.23 3.97
C ILE A 72 -7.68 -0.43 4.31
N PHE A 73 -8.08 -0.49 5.58
CA PHE A 73 -9.22 0.22 6.13
C PHE A 73 -8.71 1.08 7.29
N VAL A 74 -8.71 2.40 7.12
CA VAL A 74 -8.40 3.35 8.19
C VAL A 74 -9.67 4.03 8.65
N ARG A 75 -10.03 3.92 9.93
CA ARG A 75 -11.30 4.41 10.49
C ARG A 75 -11.11 4.87 11.93
N ASP A 76 -11.98 5.77 12.38
CA ASP A 76 -12.02 6.20 13.78
C ASP A 76 -12.26 5.03 14.76
N SER A 77 -12.95 3.98 14.32
CA SER A 77 -13.20 2.77 15.12
C SER A 77 -12.00 1.82 15.21
N GLY A 78 -10.93 2.09 14.47
CA GLY A 78 -9.74 1.24 14.39
C GLY A 78 -9.40 0.83 12.96
N ASN A 79 -8.12 0.51 12.75
CA ASN A 79 -7.60 0.15 11.45
C ASN A 79 -7.63 -1.35 11.22
N ALA A 80 -7.84 -1.76 9.97
CA ALA A 80 -7.84 -3.15 9.59
C ALA A 80 -7.26 -3.38 8.19
N ILE A 81 -6.74 -4.57 7.97
CA ILE A 81 -6.26 -5.04 6.67
C ILE A 81 -6.93 -6.37 6.31
N VAL A 82 -7.26 -6.53 5.02
CA VAL A 82 -7.73 -7.79 4.44
C VAL A 82 -6.78 -8.18 3.32
N PHE A 83 -6.39 -9.45 3.29
CA PHE A 83 -5.53 -10.01 2.26
C PHE A 83 -6.38 -10.64 1.15
N ASN A 84 -5.85 -10.64 -0.08
CA ASN A 84 -6.48 -11.36 -1.18
C ASN A 84 -6.73 -12.82 -0.77
N GLY A 85 -7.90 -13.37 -1.10
CA GLY A 85 -8.22 -14.78 -0.84
C GLY A 85 -8.28 -15.17 0.64
N ASP A 86 -8.29 -14.20 1.55
CA ASP A 86 -8.53 -14.38 2.96
C ASP A 86 -9.93 -13.80 3.29
N ASP A 87 -10.68 -14.50 4.14
CA ASP A 87 -12.00 -14.06 4.60
C ASP A 87 -11.90 -13.29 5.93
N GLN A 88 -10.71 -13.25 6.54
CA GLN A 88 -10.46 -12.60 7.82
C GLN A 88 -10.02 -11.14 7.67
N ARG A 89 -10.43 -10.31 8.63
CA ARG A 89 -9.91 -8.96 8.87
C ARG A 89 -8.87 -9.02 9.99
N TYR A 90 -7.72 -8.38 9.76
CA TYR A 90 -6.66 -8.26 10.76
C TYR A 90 -6.58 -6.82 11.23
N GLU A 91 -6.70 -6.61 12.52
CA GLU A 91 -6.55 -5.29 13.13
C GLU A 91 -5.07 -4.91 13.25
N TYR A 92 -4.78 -3.62 13.12
CA TYR A 92 -3.46 -3.05 13.35
C TYR A 92 -3.61 -1.64 13.92
N GLN A 93 -2.58 -1.09 14.56
CA GLN A 93 -2.65 0.25 15.18
C GLN A 93 -1.83 1.28 14.43
N ARG A 94 -0.65 0.90 13.93
CA ARG A 94 0.27 1.77 13.20
C ARG A 94 0.65 1.13 11.86
N ALA A 95 1.00 1.94 10.86
CA ALA A 95 1.49 1.43 9.58
C ALA A 95 2.66 0.43 9.74
N ASP A 96 3.56 0.66 10.70
CA ASP A 96 4.68 -0.24 11.01
C ASP A 96 4.24 -1.64 11.48
N ASP A 97 3.06 -1.78 12.09
CA ASP A 97 2.55 -3.08 12.53
C ASP A 97 2.33 -4.02 11.33
N LEU A 98 2.18 -3.48 10.12
CA LEU A 98 2.01 -4.28 8.91
C LEU A 98 3.21 -5.17 8.61
N PHE A 99 4.41 -4.84 9.10
CA PHE A 99 5.59 -5.73 9.01
C PHE A 99 5.36 -7.09 9.67
N THR A 100 4.46 -7.17 10.66
CA THR A 100 4.12 -8.46 11.30
C THR A 100 3.39 -9.42 10.35
N PHE A 101 2.82 -8.93 9.26
CA PHE A 101 2.12 -9.73 8.26
C PHE A 101 2.98 -10.09 7.03
N GLU A 102 4.32 -9.94 7.09
CA GLU A 102 5.24 -10.21 5.96
C GLU A 102 4.98 -11.56 5.29
N SER A 103 4.81 -12.63 6.08
CA SER A 103 4.51 -13.96 5.55
C SER A 103 3.22 -14.00 4.71
N LYS A 104 2.16 -13.29 5.13
CA LYS A 104 0.89 -13.21 4.39
C LYS A 104 1.03 -12.42 3.09
N PHE A 105 1.77 -11.32 3.10
CA PHE A 105 2.07 -10.55 1.89
C PHE A 105 2.79 -11.40 0.85
N LEU A 106 3.79 -12.18 1.28
CA LEU A 106 4.53 -13.09 0.39
C LEU A 106 3.65 -14.23 -0.13
N GLU A 107 2.78 -14.80 0.70
CA GLU A 107 1.83 -15.83 0.28
C GLU A 107 0.88 -15.32 -0.81
N VAL A 108 0.26 -14.16 -0.58
CA VAL A 108 -0.61 -13.53 -1.56
C VAL A 108 0.14 -13.26 -2.86
N LEU A 109 1.34 -12.68 -2.78
CA LEU A 109 2.12 -12.35 -3.97
C LEU A 109 2.45 -13.60 -4.79
N ARG A 110 2.87 -14.70 -4.14
CA ARG A 110 3.14 -15.98 -4.82
C ARG A 110 1.90 -16.54 -5.53
N ARG A 111 0.70 -16.31 -5.01
CA ARG A 111 -0.54 -16.76 -5.66
C ARG A 111 -0.93 -15.88 -6.85
N LEU A 112 -0.69 -14.57 -6.76
CA LEU A 112 -1.03 -13.60 -7.82
C LEU A 112 -0.03 -13.61 -8.98
N GLU A 113 1.23 -13.90 -8.67
CA GLU A 113 2.32 -14.10 -9.60
C GLU A 113 3.06 -15.38 -9.23
N PRO A 114 2.54 -16.54 -9.65
CA PRO A 114 3.30 -17.77 -9.55
C PRO A 114 4.52 -17.60 -10.46
N THR A 115 5.68 -17.36 -9.84
CA THR A 115 6.95 -17.43 -10.57
C THR A 115 6.98 -18.79 -11.24
N PRO A 116 7.23 -18.90 -12.55
CA PRO A 116 7.53 -20.21 -13.12
C PRO A 116 8.76 -20.70 -12.36
N GLU A 117 8.62 -21.79 -11.61
CA GLU A 117 9.77 -22.48 -11.03
C GLU A 117 10.79 -22.61 -12.16
N LYS A 118 11.97 -22.01 -12.01
CA LYS A 118 13.03 -22.19 -13.01
C LYS A 118 13.25 -23.70 -13.11
N PRO A 119 12.98 -24.34 -14.26
CA PRO A 119 13.33 -25.74 -14.42
C PRO A 119 14.86 -25.78 -14.43
N GLY A 120 15.45 -26.38 -13.39
CA GLY A 120 16.90 -26.54 -13.26
C GLY A 120 17.56 -25.45 -12.41
N THR A 121 17.59 -25.68 -11.11
CA THR A 121 18.81 -25.40 -10.33
C THR A 121 19.52 -26.74 -10.20
N PRO A 122 20.83 -26.84 -10.51
CA PRO A 122 21.56 -28.11 -10.54
C PRO A 122 21.59 -28.83 -9.19
#